data_AF-A0A9E6ADP7-F1
#
_entry.id   AF-A0A9E6ADP7-F1
#
_cell.length_a   1.000
_cell.length_b   1.000
_cell.length_c   1.000
_cell.angle_alpha   90.00
_cell.angle_beta   90.00
_cell.angle_gamma   90.00
#
_symmetry.space_group_name_H-M   'P 1'
#
loop_
_entity.id
_entity.type
_entity.pdbx_description
1 polymer ?
#
loop_
_entity_poly.entity_id
_entity_poly.type
_entity_poly.pdbx_seq_one_letter_code
_entity_poly.pdbx_strand_id
1 'polypeptide(L)'
;MIKYFKGTLALIIVALTPVKAQESVSNGPMSAIDWLSDTVVVPPSSGLGSEGLIGDSVTTEAIETAPLETLAIDGVGLLPSRVTGLPPDFWGPTSAKDLVTLIGDLRLDLPGPARELLFQILLAELDPPVDAGPDHALFLARIDALLRFGALEQAQALLERAGPTDASLFRRWFDVSLLSGNEDRACAVMRAAPDVAPTFSARIFCLARGNDWSAAALSLDTARALGVLSEEDDILLARFLDPELFEGQPMAPLPSPLTPLSYRMLVALGEAPSTTTLPIAFAHAALEPVTGWKARLEAAERLVRTGGLAPTQLFALYTERRAAASGGLWERVSSVQAVDAALLGGDDEALWEALPRAARELDGGRLFEAFAQHYGPRLAERPVPKTQAQLRDRAVLLSSAAETAAPSVKDPYLAAIAQGLPPVGGPDDALHSAIASAFQPSGGAVPDTFEALIAQGRLGETVLRSLALLNAINPDPGDVEAALSILRRLGFESSARATALSLLLANGEE
;
A
#
# COMPACT_ATOMS: atom_id res chain seq x y z
N MET A 1 36.92 65.57 -34.08
CA MET A 1 38.02 66.11 -33.27
C MET A 1 38.85 64.93 -32.78
N ILE A 2 40.14 64.94 -33.12
CA ILE A 2 41.14 63.88 -32.92
C ILE A 2 41.67 63.91 -31.48
N LYS A 3 41.96 62.74 -30.89
CA LYS A 3 43.20 62.34 -30.16
C LYS A 3 42.94 61.10 -29.29
N TYR A 4 43.41 59.91 -29.67
CA TYR A 4 44.73 59.28 -29.42
C TYR A 4 44.88 58.58 -28.05
N PHE A 5 44.71 57.25 -28.11
CA PHE A 5 45.62 56.17 -27.68
C PHE A 5 46.30 56.18 -26.30
N LYS A 6 46.01 55.13 -25.51
CA LYS A 6 46.90 54.25 -24.71
C LYS A 6 45.96 53.21 -24.05
N GLY A 7 45.97 51.92 -24.34
CA GLY A 7 47.10 51.03 -24.60
C GLY A 7 47.43 50.28 -23.30
N THR A 8 46.51 49.46 -22.80
CA THR A 8 46.75 48.61 -21.62
C THR A 8 46.37 47.18 -21.97
N LEU A 9 47.40 46.36 -22.13
CA LEU A 9 47.35 44.93 -22.40
C LEU A 9 46.91 44.23 -21.10
N ALA A 10 45.65 43.81 -20.99
CA ALA A 10 45.18 42.99 -19.88
C ALA A 10 45.22 41.51 -20.29
N LEU A 11 46.23 40.82 -19.77
CA LEU A 11 46.44 39.38 -19.89
C LEU A 11 45.29 38.64 -19.19
N ILE A 12 44.36 38.05 -19.94
CA ILE A 12 43.32 37.18 -19.39
C ILE A 12 43.97 35.83 -19.07
N ILE A 13 44.26 35.59 -17.79
CA ILE A 13 44.64 34.28 -17.27
C ILE A 13 43.35 33.45 -17.18
N VAL A 14 43.20 32.50 -18.10
CA VAL A 14 42.18 31.45 -18.00
C VAL A 14 42.65 30.49 -16.91
N ALA A 15 42.10 30.63 -15.71
CA ALA A 15 42.23 29.63 -14.66
C ALA A 15 41.37 28.42 -15.05
N LEU A 16 42.00 27.38 -15.60
CA LEU A 16 41.41 26.05 -15.68
C LEU A 16 41.27 25.51 -14.24
N THR A 17 40.08 25.62 -13.68
CA THR A 17 39.70 24.82 -12.51
C THR A 17 39.38 23.40 -13.00
N PRO A 18 39.94 22.35 -12.38
CA PRO A 18 39.51 20.99 -12.69
C PRO A 18 38.09 20.83 -12.17
N VAL A 19 37.14 20.63 -13.10
CA VAL A 19 35.81 20.13 -12.78
C VAL A 19 36.01 18.75 -12.17
N LYS A 20 35.90 18.64 -10.84
CA LYS A 20 35.71 17.34 -10.21
C LYS A 20 34.35 16.84 -10.68
N ALA A 21 34.35 15.79 -11.49
CA ALA A 21 33.18 14.98 -11.73
C ALA A 21 32.68 14.52 -10.35
N GLN A 22 31.48 14.94 -9.97
CA GLN A 22 30.72 14.26 -8.94
C GLN A 22 30.36 12.90 -9.52
N GLU A 23 31.13 11.88 -9.16
CA GLU A 23 30.63 10.51 -9.19
C GLU A 23 29.39 10.49 -8.29
N SER A 24 28.23 10.39 -8.93
CA SER A 24 26.99 10.02 -8.25
C SER A 24 27.22 8.63 -7.66
N VAL A 25 27.46 8.58 -6.35
CA VAL A 25 27.36 7.33 -5.59
C VAL A 25 25.91 6.90 -5.71
N SER A 26 25.69 5.91 -6.57
CA SER A 26 24.42 5.19 -6.68
C SER A 26 24.22 4.39 -5.39
N ASN A 27 23.64 5.04 -4.37
CA ASN A 27 23.14 4.37 -3.17
C ASN A 27 22.08 3.34 -3.57
N GLY A 28 22.08 2.17 -2.91
CA GLY A 28 21.12 1.08 -3.10
C GLY A 28 19.64 1.52 -2.95
N PRO A 29 18.68 0.62 -3.20
CA PRO A 29 17.31 0.99 -3.53
C PRO A 29 16.69 1.84 -2.41
N MET A 30 16.54 3.14 -2.70
CA MET A 30 15.78 4.05 -1.84
C MET A 30 14.34 3.58 -1.83
N SER A 31 13.73 3.57 -0.65
CA SER A 31 12.29 3.38 -0.50
C SER A 31 11.53 4.37 -1.38
N ALA A 32 10.49 3.91 -2.09
CA ALA A 32 9.55 4.83 -2.75
C ALA A 32 8.61 5.53 -1.74
N ILE A 33 8.68 5.16 -0.47
CA ILE A 33 7.93 5.73 0.64
C ILE A 33 8.88 6.53 1.54
N ASP A 34 8.68 7.84 1.57
CA ASP A 34 9.52 8.80 2.30
C ASP A 34 9.51 8.62 3.82
N TRP A 35 8.46 8.02 4.40
CA TRP A 35 8.35 7.83 5.85
C TRP A 35 8.89 6.49 6.35
N LEU A 36 9.23 5.56 5.45
CA LEU A 36 9.99 4.38 5.87
C LEU A 36 11.39 4.86 6.24
N SER A 37 12.02 4.19 7.20
CA SER A 37 13.34 4.60 7.67
C SER A 37 14.31 4.69 6.46
N ASP A 38 15.39 5.50 6.50
CA ASP A 38 16.46 5.58 5.45
C ASP A 38 17.82 4.98 5.88
N THR A 39 18.63 4.54 4.90
CA THR A 39 19.70 3.52 5.05
C THR A 39 21.02 4.05 5.63
N VAL A 40 21.56 3.27 6.57
CA VAL A 40 22.97 2.99 6.91
C VAL A 40 24.06 3.87 6.26
N VAL A 41 24.82 4.57 7.11
CA VAL A 41 26.25 4.83 6.87
C VAL A 41 26.99 3.51 7.11
N VAL A 42 27.48 2.87 6.05
CA VAL A 42 28.38 1.72 6.22
C VAL A 42 29.68 2.30 6.78
N PRO A 43 30.11 1.97 8.02
CA PRO A 43 31.43 2.38 8.45
C PRO A 43 32.46 1.76 7.49
N PRO A 44 33.46 2.51 7.02
CA PRO A 44 34.44 1.97 6.09
C PRO A 44 35.06 0.73 6.73
N SER A 45 34.97 -0.40 6.02
CA SER A 45 35.68 -1.61 6.40
C SER A 45 37.16 -1.23 6.52
N SER A 46 37.70 -1.34 7.73
CA SER A 46 39.14 -1.20 7.94
C SER A 46 39.80 -2.42 7.31
N GLY A 47 40.02 -2.37 6.01
CA GLY A 47 40.85 -3.32 5.28
C GLY A 47 42.27 -3.19 5.80
N LEU A 48 42.67 -4.11 6.67
CA LEU A 48 44.08 -4.41 6.88
C LEU A 48 44.61 -4.93 5.53
N GLY A 49 45.35 -4.07 4.83
CA GLY A 49 45.96 -4.41 3.55
C GLY A 49 46.91 -5.58 3.70
N SER A 50 46.60 -6.70 3.04
CA SER A 50 47.59 -7.69 2.65
C SER A 50 48.10 -7.34 1.26
N GLU A 51 49.24 -6.66 1.19
CA GLU A 51 50.03 -6.61 -0.03
C GLU A 51 50.54 -8.03 -0.34
N GLY A 52 50.24 -8.52 -1.55
CA GLY A 52 50.63 -9.85 -1.99
C GLY A 52 50.52 -10.04 -3.50
N LEU A 53 51.42 -9.38 -4.23
CA LEU A 53 52.05 -9.75 -5.51
C LEU A 53 51.19 -10.31 -6.68
N ILE A 54 51.30 -9.59 -7.80
CA ILE A 54 50.73 -9.86 -9.13
C ILE A 54 51.35 -11.12 -9.76
N GLY A 55 50.49 -11.95 -10.37
CA GLY A 55 50.82 -12.98 -11.36
C GLY A 55 49.72 -13.07 -12.43
N ASP A 56 50.15 -13.21 -13.68
CA ASP A 56 49.43 -13.01 -14.95
C ASP A 56 48.12 -13.79 -15.18
N SER A 57 47.21 -13.10 -15.89
CA SER A 57 46.17 -13.54 -16.83
C SER A 57 45.52 -14.93 -16.67
N VAL A 58 44.28 -14.93 -16.17
CA VAL A 58 43.20 -15.82 -16.64
C VAL A 58 41.90 -15.01 -16.64
N THR A 59 41.32 -14.74 -17.80
CA THR A 59 39.92 -14.32 -17.92
C THR A 59 39.03 -15.55 -17.74
N THR A 60 38.74 -15.91 -16.50
CA THR A 60 37.53 -16.68 -16.20
C THR A 60 36.38 -15.67 -16.22
N GLU A 61 35.38 -15.90 -17.09
CA GLU A 61 34.06 -15.32 -16.85
C GLU A 61 33.71 -15.57 -15.39
N ALA A 62 33.44 -14.49 -14.65
CA ALA A 62 32.90 -14.61 -13.31
C ALA A 62 31.51 -15.20 -13.47
N ILE A 63 31.42 -16.52 -13.38
CA ILE A 63 30.15 -17.18 -13.14
C ILE A 63 29.78 -16.78 -11.71
N GLU A 64 28.94 -15.76 -11.57
CA GLU A 64 28.26 -15.46 -10.33
C GLU A 64 27.32 -16.63 -10.03
N THR A 65 27.83 -17.63 -9.33
CA THR A 65 26.98 -18.66 -8.73
C THR A 65 26.39 -18.06 -7.47
N ALA A 66 25.26 -17.36 -7.59
CA ALA A 66 24.39 -17.15 -6.45
C ALA A 66 23.68 -18.48 -6.14
N PRO A 67 23.57 -18.91 -4.87
CA PRO A 67 22.76 -20.06 -4.52
C PRO A 67 21.33 -19.84 -5.05
N LEU A 68 20.73 -20.89 -5.60
CA LEU A 68 19.38 -20.88 -6.18
C LEU A 68 18.32 -20.33 -5.19
N GLU A 69 18.62 -20.39 -3.90
CA GLU A 69 17.80 -19.92 -2.78
C GLU A 69 17.79 -18.39 -2.60
N THR A 70 18.86 -17.68 -3.00
CA THR A 70 18.93 -16.20 -2.92
C THR A 70 18.32 -15.50 -4.13
N LEU A 71 18.14 -16.18 -5.26
CA LEU A 71 17.54 -15.60 -6.49
C LEU A 71 15.99 -15.72 -6.54
N ALA A 72 15.36 -16.23 -5.47
CA ALA A 72 13.94 -16.60 -5.46
C ALA A 72 13.02 -15.60 -4.72
N ILE A 73 13.55 -14.55 -4.08
CA ILE A 73 12.73 -13.68 -3.22
C ILE A 73 11.70 -12.87 -4.02
N ASP A 74 12.05 -12.37 -5.21
CA ASP A 74 11.11 -11.64 -6.09
C ASP A 74 9.88 -12.47 -6.48
N GLY A 75 9.99 -13.81 -6.45
CA GLY A 75 8.90 -14.72 -6.75
C GLY A 75 8.08 -15.17 -5.54
N VAL A 76 8.52 -14.86 -4.31
CA VAL A 76 7.79 -15.22 -3.10
C VAL A 76 6.41 -14.56 -3.11
N GLY A 77 5.39 -15.34 -2.78
CA GLY A 77 4.00 -14.89 -2.67
C GLY A 77 3.20 -15.70 -1.67
N LEU A 78 2.10 -15.15 -1.18
CA LEU A 78 1.16 -15.81 -0.26
C LEU A 78 0.07 -16.59 -1.01
N LEU A 79 -0.25 -16.18 -2.23
CA LEU A 79 -1.36 -16.71 -3.01
C LEU A 79 -0.83 -17.55 -4.19
N PRO A 80 -1.01 -18.88 -4.17
CA PRO A 80 -0.56 -19.73 -5.27
C PRO A 80 -1.46 -19.57 -6.50
N SER A 81 -0.96 -19.92 -7.68
CA SER A 81 -1.68 -19.83 -8.97
C SER A 81 -3.07 -20.50 -8.96
N ARG A 82 -3.25 -21.60 -8.22
CA ARG A 82 -4.56 -22.25 -8.06
C ARG A 82 -5.64 -21.37 -7.40
N VAL A 83 -5.23 -20.38 -6.61
CA VAL A 83 -6.11 -19.42 -5.94
C VAL A 83 -6.26 -18.17 -6.79
N THR A 84 -5.18 -17.69 -7.40
CA THR A 84 -5.19 -16.43 -8.14
C THR A 84 -5.70 -16.57 -9.58
N GLY A 85 -5.53 -17.75 -10.19
CA GLY A 85 -5.71 -17.96 -11.62
C GLY A 85 -4.60 -17.34 -12.48
N LEU A 86 -3.60 -16.71 -11.87
CA LEU A 86 -2.48 -16.10 -12.59
C LEU A 86 -1.48 -17.17 -13.03
N PRO A 87 -0.97 -17.11 -14.28
CA PRO A 87 0.07 -18.02 -14.72
C PRO A 87 1.40 -17.69 -14.02
N PRO A 88 2.29 -18.68 -13.75
CA PRO A 88 3.57 -18.41 -13.09
C PRO A 88 4.42 -17.36 -13.80
N ASP A 89 4.44 -17.38 -15.13
CA ASP A 89 5.18 -16.45 -15.99
C ASP A 89 4.45 -15.11 -16.23
N PHE A 90 3.56 -14.70 -15.32
CA PHE A 90 2.70 -13.51 -15.45
C PHE A 90 3.46 -12.23 -15.82
N TRP A 91 4.67 -12.02 -15.30
CA TRP A 91 5.48 -10.84 -15.62
C TRP A 91 6.04 -10.87 -17.05
N GLY A 92 6.22 -12.07 -17.61
CA GLY A 92 6.77 -12.30 -18.93
C GLY A 92 8.17 -11.68 -19.09
N PRO A 93 8.47 -11.03 -20.24
CA PRO A 93 9.76 -10.40 -20.49
C PRO A 93 9.87 -8.97 -19.92
N THR A 94 8.94 -8.54 -19.08
CA THR A 94 8.95 -7.18 -18.50
C THR A 94 10.11 -7.05 -17.51
N SER A 95 10.87 -5.94 -17.60
CA SER A 95 11.97 -5.68 -16.68
C SER A 95 11.48 -5.42 -15.24
N ALA A 96 12.26 -5.83 -14.25
CA ALA A 96 11.98 -5.54 -12.85
C ALA A 96 11.82 -4.03 -12.62
N LYS A 97 12.66 -3.20 -13.26
CA LYS A 97 12.59 -1.73 -13.16
C LYS A 97 11.26 -1.14 -13.62
N ASP A 98 10.73 -1.63 -14.75
CA ASP A 98 9.45 -1.15 -15.28
C ASP A 98 8.31 -1.56 -14.34
N LEU A 99 8.33 -2.80 -13.83
CA LEU A 99 7.34 -3.29 -12.88
C LEU A 99 7.36 -2.50 -11.56
N VAL A 100 8.55 -2.23 -11.02
CA VAL A 100 8.73 -1.39 -9.82
C VAL A 100 8.11 -0.01 -10.03
N THR A 101 8.34 0.60 -11.20
CA THR A 101 7.78 1.92 -11.54
C THR A 101 6.25 1.86 -11.61
N LEU A 102 5.70 0.89 -12.35
CA LEU A 102 4.25 0.73 -12.51
C LEU A 102 3.54 0.50 -11.18
N ILE A 103 4.09 -0.36 -10.32
CA ILE A 103 3.57 -0.62 -8.97
C ILE A 103 3.72 0.63 -8.08
N GLY A 104 4.82 1.37 -8.24
CA GLY A 104 5.10 2.64 -7.57
C GLY A 104 4.07 3.73 -7.87
N ASP A 105 3.55 3.77 -9.09
CA ASP A 105 2.68 4.83 -9.58
C ASP A 105 1.21 4.67 -9.18
N LEU A 106 0.75 3.46 -8.83
CA LEU A 106 -0.63 3.20 -8.39
C LEU A 106 -0.94 3.91 -7.06
N ARG A 107 -2.08 4.59 -6.98
CA ARG A 107 -2.48 5.46 -5.86
C ARG A 107 -3.74 4.95 -5.18
N LEU A 108 -4.12 5.62 -4.08
CA LEU A 108 -5.24 5.22 -3.22
C LEU A 108 -6.62 5.40 -3.87
N ASP A 109 -6.69 6.12 -4.99
CA ASP A 109 -7.93 6.45 -5.69
C ASP A 109 -8.45 5.32 -6.60
N LEU A 110 -7.77 4.18 -6.66
CA LEU A 110 -8.26 2.99 -7.37
C LEU A 110 -9.64 2.54 -6.85
N PRO A 111 -10.60 2.23 -7.75
CA PRO A 111 -11.86 1.59 -7.39
C PRO A 111 -11.63 0.31 -6.58
N GLY A 112 -12.52 0.00 -5.64
CA GLY A 112 -12.37 -1.14 -4.72
C GLY A 112 -12.01 -2.46 -5.42
N PRO A 113 -12.78 -2.92 -6.43
CA PRO A 113 -12.50 -4.19 -7.10
C PRO A 113 -11.22 -4.17 -7.95
N ALA A 114 -10.84 -3.02 -8.52
CA ALA A 114 -9.57 -2.86 -9.22
C ALA A 114 -8.38 -2.95 -8.24
N ARG A 115 -8.55 -2.42 -7.03
CA ARG A 115 -7.58 -2.52 -5.94
C ARG A 115 -7.46 -3.94 -5.39
N GLU A 116 -8.57 -4.68 -5.31
CA GLU A 116 -8.56 -6.09 -4.94
C GLU A 116 -7.75 -6.92 -5.94
N LEU A 117 -7.90 -6.65 -7.24
CA LEU A 117 -7.07 -7.27 -8.28
C LEU A 117 -5.59 -6.91 -8.10
N LEU A 118 -5.28 -5.64 -7.82
CA LEU A 118 -3.91 -5.23 -7.49
C LEU A 118 -3.36 -6.06 -6.32
N PHE A 119 -4.10 -6.17 -5.21
CA PHE A 119 -3.65 -6.93 -4.04
C PHE A 119 -3.47 -8.41 -4.35
N GLN A 120 -4.35 -9.00 -5.15
CA GLN A 120 -4.20 -10.37 -5.62
C GLN A 120 -2.88 -10.57 -6.37
N ILE A 121 -2.50 -9.62 -7.24
CA ILE A 121 -1.23 -9.63 -7.96
C ILE A 121 -0.03 -9.41 -7.01
N LEU A 122 -0.11 -8.39 -6.14
CA LEU A 122 0.96 -8.08 -5.18
C LEU A 122 1.23 -9.22 -4.19
N LEU A 123 0.27 -10.10 -3.94
CA LEU A 123 0.39 -11.24 -3.03
C LEU A 123 0.59 -12.58 -3.75
N ALA A 124 0.56 -12.61 -5.07
CA ALA A 124 0.71 -13.83 -5.85
C ALA A 124 2.12 -14.41 -5.78
N GLU A 125 2.23 -15.73 -5.78
CA GLU A 125 3.48 -16.45 -6.05
C GLU A 125 3.65 -16.54 -7.57
N LEU A 126 4.69 -15.89 -8.09
CA LEU A 126 4.94 -15.69 -9.53
C LEU A 126 6.43 -15.92 -9.80
N ASP A 127 6.80 -16.33 -11.01
CA ASP A 127 8.20 -16.46 -11.39
C ASP A 127 8.88 -15.07 -11.35
N PRO A 128 10.09 -14.92 -10.81
CA PRO A 128 10.81 -13.64 -10.82
C PRO A 128 10.96 -13.06 -12.24
N PRO A 129 11.06 -11.72 -12.40
CA PRO A 129 11.45 -11.11 -13.67
C PRO A 129 12.77 -11.66 -14.20
N VAL A 130 12.95 -11.62 -15.52
CA VAL A 130 14.13 -12.17 -16.20
C VAL A 130 15.45 -11.50 -15.78
N ASP A 131 15.37 -10.28 -15.27
CA ASP A 131 16.48 -9.45 -14.78
C ASP A 131 16.46 -9.30 -13.25
N ALA A 132 15.84 -10.23 -12.52
CA ALA A 132 15.81 -10.24 -11.06
C ALA A 132 17.24 -10.26 -10.47
N GLY A 133 17.47 -9.37 -9.50
CA GLY A 133 18.77 -9.14 -8.89
C GLY A 133 18.82 -9.51 -7.40
N PRO A 134 20.00 -9.44 -6.78
CA PRO A 134 20.19 -9.70 -5.35
C PRO A 134 19.57 -8.62 -4.45
N ASP A 135 19.05 -7.53 -5.02
CA ASP A 135 18.39 -6.43 -4.32
C ASP A 135 16.88 -6.64 -4.13
N HIS A 136 16.30 -7.67 -4.77
CA HIS A 136 14.89 -8.05 -4.66
C HIS A 136 13.94 -6.87 -4.87
N ALA A 137 14.27 -6.02 -5.86
CA ALA A 137 13.61 -4.74 -6.06
C ALA A 137 12.10 -4.86 -6.30
N LEU A 138 11.66 -5.91 -7.02
CA LEU A 138 10.23 -6.13 -7.28
C LEU A 138 9.52 -6.55 -6.00
N PHE A 139 10.11 -7.43 -5.20
CA PHE A 139 9.57 -7.83 -3.89
C PHE A 139 9.37 -6.61 -2.98
N LEU A 140 10.40 -5.78 -2.84
CA LEU A 140 10.33 -4.55 -2.04
C LEU A 140 9.28 -3.58 -2.58
N ALA A 141 9.16 -3.42 -3.89
CA ALA A 141 8.11 -2.59 -4.49
C ALA A 141 6.69 -3.10 -4.20
N ARG A 142 6.50 -4.43 -4.15
CA ARG A 142 5.23 -5.05 -3.74
C ARG A 142 4.91 -4.75 -2.29
N ILE A 143 5.90 -4.86 -1.40
CA ILE A 143 5.76 -4.48 0.03
C ILE A 143 5.42 -3.00 0.15
N ASP A 144 6.17 -2.11 -0.50
CA ASP A 144 5.95 -0.68 -0.43
C ASP A 144 4.55 -0.31 -0.97
N ALA A 145 4.06 -0.97 -2.03
CA ALA A 145 2.69 -0.78 -2.46
C ALA A 145 1.68 -1.22 -1.38
N LEU A 146 1.81 -2.40 -0.77
CA LEU A 146 0.93 -2.83 0.32
C LEU A 146 0.91 -1.82 1.48
N LEU A 147 2.08 -1.31 1.88
CA LEU A 147 2.18 -0.29 2.94
C LEU A 147 1.54 1.03 2.55
N ARG A 148 1.65 1.44 1.28
CA ARG A 148 0.98 2.63 0.75
C ARG A 148 -0.53 2.55 0.93
N PHE A 149 -1.13 1.38 0.71
CA PHE A 149 -2.56 1.13 0.93
C PHE A 149 -2.90 0.73 2.38
N GLY A 150 -1.93 0.71 3.30
CA GLY A 150 -2.14 0.35 4.70
C GLY A 150 -2.38 -1.15 4.94
N ALA A 151 -2.05 -2.02 4.00
CA ALA A 151 -2.21 -3.47 4.09
C ALA A 151 -1.04 -4.12 4.88
N LEU A 152 -0.89 -3.72 6.14
CA LEU A 152 0.26 -4.10 6.99
C LEU A 152 0.28 -5.59 7.32
N GLU A 153 -0.87 -6.21 7.57
CA GLU A 153 -0.94 -7.65 7.86
C GLU A 153 -0.42 -8.47 6.67
N GLN A 154 -0.80 -8.09 5.46
CA GLN A 154 -0.40 -8.74 4.22
C GLN A 154 1.09 -8.50 3.93
N ALA A 155 1.57 -7.27 4.12
CA ALA A 155 2.99 -6.94 3.98
C ALA A 155 3.84 -7.73 4.99
N GLN A 156 3.42 -7.79 6.26
CA GLN A 156 4.10 -8.55 7.30
C GLN A 156 4.15 -10.04 6.96
N ALA A 157 3.03 -10.63 6.56
CA ALA A 157 2.97 -12.04 6.19
C ALA A 157 3.88 -12.38 5.00
N LEU A 158 3.95 -11.50 4.00
CA LEU A 158 4.81 -11.68 2.84
C LEU A 158 6.30 -11.58 3.22
N LEU A 159 6.67 -10.59 4.05
CA LEU A 159 8.03 -10.45 4.61
C LEU A 159 8.43 -11.65 5.47
N GLU A 160 7.53 -12.15 6.32
CA GLU A 160 7.79 -13.33 7.15
C GLU A 160 7.95 -14.61 6.31
N ARG A 161 7.25 -14.72 5.18
CA ARG A 161 7.40 -15.84 4.24
C ARG A 161 8.72 -15.79 3.48
N ALA A 162 9.16 -14.61 3.03
CA ALA A 162 10.47 -14.44 2.40
C ALA A 162 11.62 -14.67 3.39
N GLY A 163 11.37 -14.36 4.67
CA GLY A 163 12.37 -14.38 5.73
C GLY A 163 13.16 -13.07 5.74
N PRO A 164 13.25 -12.35 6.87
CA PRO A 164 14.02 -11.10 6.97
C PRO A 164 15.52 -11.42 7.12
N THR A 165 16.11 -12.05 6.10
CA THR A 165 17.47 -12.60 6.11
C THR A 165 18.53 -11.57 5.74
N ASP A 166 18.17 -10.53 4.98
CA ASP A 166 19.03 -9.39 4.67
C ASP A 166 18.53 -8.08 5.29
N ALA A 167 19.39 -7.06 5.28
CA ALA A 167 19.12 -5.78 5.93
C ALA A 167 17.93 -5.01 5.33
N SER A 168 17.69 -5.12 4.02
CA SER A 168 16.61 -4.38 3.36
C SER A 168 15.23 -4.96 3.71
N LEU A 169 15.11 -6.29 3.71
CA LEU A 169 13.90 -6.98 4.14
C LEU A 169 13.66 -6.83 5.64
N PHE A 170 14.71 -7.00 6.45
CA PHE A 170 14.61 -6.84 7.89
C PHE A 170 14.11 -5.45 8.28
N ARG A 171 14.58 -4.42 7.59
CA ARG A 171 14.14 -3.05 7.82
C ARG A 171 12.64 -2.86 7.57
N ARG A 172 12.13 -3.34 6.42
CA ARG A 172 10.69 -3.28 6.13
C ARG A 172 9.90 -4.06 7.16
N TRP A 173 10.37 -5.24 7.52
CA TRP A 173 9.75 -6.06 8.57
C TRP A 173 9.75 -5.36 9.93
N PHE A 174 10.84 -4.67 10.28
CA PHE A 174 10.95 -3.89 11.52
C PHE A 174 9.97 -2.72 11.52
N ASP A 175 9.97 -1.89 10.48
CA ASP A 175 9.06 -0.74 10.33
C ASP A 175 7.58 -1.19 10.41
N VAL A 176 7.21 -2.29 9.74
CA VAL A 176 5.87 -2.88 9.81
C VAL A 176 5.56 -3.39 11.22
N SER A 177 6.52 -4.06 11.86
CA SER A 177 6.35 -4.56 13.22
C SER A 177 6.11 -3.43 14.22
N LEU A 178 6.77 -2.29 14.06
CA LEU A 178 6.55 -1.11 14.90
C LEU A 178 5.14 -0.54 14.73
N LEU A 179 4.63 -0.45 13.49
CA LEU A 179 3.28 0.07 13.23
C LEU A 179 2.17 -0.89 13.68
N SER A 180 2.45 -2.19 13.71
CA SER A 180 1.53 -3.24 14.16
C SER A 180 1.60 -3.51 15.68
N GLY A 181 2.37 -2.74 16.45
CA GLY A 181 2.50 -2.92 17.91
C GLY A 181 3.30 -4.17 18.33
N ASN A 182 4.15 -4.68 17.44
CA ASN A 182 4.97 -5.87 17.64
C ASN A 182 6.45 -5.52 17.95
N GLU A 183 6.73 -4.33 18.49
CA GLU A 183 8.09 -3.83 18.70
C GLU A 183 8.94 -4.71 19.63
N ASP A 184 8.34 -5.35 20.64
CA ASP A 184 9.09 -6.20 21.58
C ASP A 184 9.66 -7.44 20.88
N ARG A 185 8.84 -8.06 20.01
CA ARG A 185 9.29 -9.16 19.15
C ARG A 185 10.36 -8.66 18.19
N ALA A 186 10.12 -7.51 17.56
CA ALA A 186 11.05 -6.93 16.58
C ALA A 186 12.43 -6.65 17.20
N CYS A 187 12.46 -6.05 18.39
CA CYS A 187 13.67 -5.77 19.13
C CYS A 187 14.36 -7.02 19.69
N ALA A 188 13.62 -8.08 20.03
CA ALA A 188 14.22 -9.36 20.38
C ALA A 188 14.96 -9.99 19.19
N VAL A 189 14.35 -9.99 18.00
CA VAL A 189 14.99 -10.49 16.77
C VAL A 189 16.21 -9.64 16.41
N MET A 190 16.11 -8.31 16.47
CA MET A 190 17.23 -7.42 16.18
C MET A 190 18.45 -7.69 17.09
N ARG A 191 18.23 -7.90 18.39
CA ARG A 191 19.33 -8.22 19.32
C ARG A 191 19.98 -9.57 19.05
N ALA A 192 19.22 -10.53 18.53
CA ALA A 192 19.73 -11.84 18.14
C ALA A 192 20.50 -11.82 16.81
N ALA A 193 20.28 -10.81 15.96
CA ALA A 193 20.90 -10.65 14.64
C ALA A 193 21.52 -9.24 14.47
N PRO A 194 22.59 -8.91 15.22
CA PRO A 194 23.19 -7.58 15.20
C PRO A 194 23.81 -7.20 13.84
N ASP A 195 24.18 -8.17 13.01
CA ASP A 195 24.75 -7.93 11.67
C ASP A 195 23.71 -7.43 10.66
N VAL A 196 22.42 -7.64 10.95
CA VAL A 196 21.27 -7.18 10.17
C VAL A 196 20.62 -5.95 10.83
N ALA A 197 21.22 -5.45 11.92
CA ALA A 197 20.63 -4.39 12.73
C ALA A 197 20.50 -3.09 11.91
N PRO A 198 19.30 -2.49 11.86
CA PRO A 198 19.09 -1.19 11.27
C PRO A 198 19.80 -0.10 12.10
N THR A 199 19.71 1.14 11.62
CA THR A 199 20.34 2.38 12.10
C THR A 199 20.61 2.48 13.62
N PHE A 200 21.57 3.34 14.00
CA PHE A 200 21.87 3.61 15.42
C PHE A 200 20.61 3.89 16.25
N SER A 201 19.66 4.66 15.74
CA SER A 201 18.38 4.95 16.40
C SER A 201 17.59 3.68 16.75
N ALA A 202 17.51 2.73 15.81
CA ALA A 202 16.78 1.48 16.02
C ALA A 202 17.47 0.58 17.05
N ARG A 203 18.81 0.52 17.01
CA ARG A 203 19.61 -0.18 18.03
C ARG A 203 19.42 0.42 19.42
N ILE A 204 19.51 1.75 19.55
CA ILE A 204 19.32 2.47 20.82
C ILE A 204 17.92 2.19 21.38
N PHE A 205 16.89 2.33 20.54
CA PHE A 205 15.51 2.02 20.91
C PHE A 205 15.36 0.58 21.42
N CYS A 206 15.91 -0.40 20.70
CA CYS A 206 15.78 -1.81 21.08
C CYS A 206 16.61 -2.20 22.30
N LEU A 207 17.74 -1.55 22.58
CA LEU A 207 18.48 -1.71 23.83
C LEU A 207 17.65 -1.19 25.01
N ALA A 208 17.07 0.01 24.89
CA ALA A 208 16.20 0.59 25.91
C ALA A 208 14.95 -0.28 26.16
N ARG A 209 14.26 -0.74 25.10
CA ARG A 209 13.13 -1.66 25.23
C ARG A 209 13.52 -3.01 25.83
N GLY A 210 14.75 -3.46 25.58
CA GLY A 210 15.37 -4.62 26.22
C GLY A 210 15.82 -4.39 27.68
N ASN A 211 15.54 -3.21 28.25
CA ASN A 211 15.90 -2.77 29.60
C ASN A 211 17.42 -2.61 29.82
N ASP A 212 18.19 -2.43 28.75
CA ASP A 212 19.63 -2.11 28.80
C ASP A 212 19.86 -0.61 28.54
N TRP A 213 19.37 0.20 29.47
CA TRP A 213 19.42 1.68 29.41
C TRP A 213 20.86 2.20 29.34
N SER A 214 21.79 1.54 30.04
CA SER A 214 23.20 1.93 30.03
C SER A 214 23.84 1.73 28.66
N ALA A 215 23.60 0.58 28.01
CA ALA A 215 24.09 0.36 26.64
C ALA A 215 23.40 1.27 25.63
N ALA A 216 22.11 1.59 25.82
CA ALA A 216 21.38 2.53 24.98
C ALA A 216 22.00 3.95 25.04
N ALA A 217 22.26 4.46 26.25
CA ALA A 217 22.91 5.76 26.45
C ALA A 217 24.32 5.81 25.87
N LEU A 218 25.14 4.78 26.11
CA LEU A 218 26.48 4.67 25.49
C LEU A 218 26.41 4.64 23.96
N SER A 219 25.42 3.95 23.41
CA SER A 219 25.21 3.87 21.96
C SER A 219 24.79 5.24 21.39
N LEU A 220 24.00 6.02 22.12
CA LEU A 220 23.65 7.40 21.75
C LEU A 220 24.87 8.31 21.73
N ASP A 221 25.70 8.29 22.78
CA ASP A 221 26.93 9.10 22.83
C ASP A 221 27.92 8.69 21.74
N THR A 222 28.00 7.40 21.42
CA THR A 222 28.79 6.90 20.28
C THR A 222 28.26 7.46 18.96
N ALA A 223 26.95 7.42 18.75
CA ALA A 223 26.31 7.93 17.53
C ALA A 223 26.52 9.45 17.37
N ARG A 224 26.44 10.21 18.47
CA ARG A 224 26.79 11.64 18.50
C ARG A 224 28.24 11.90 18.10
N ALA A 225 29.17 11.15 18.69
CA ALA A 225 30.59 11.29 18.41
C ALA A 225 30.94 10.96 16.94
N LEU A 226 30.21 10.03 16.33
CA LEU A 226 30.34 9.67 14.92
C LEU A 226 29.61 10.63 13.98
N GLY A 227 28.74 11.52 14.50
CA GLY A 227 27.97 12.47 13.69
C GLY A 227 26.97 11.80 12.74
N VAL A 228 26.40 10.66 13.13
CA VAL A 228 25.50 9.84 12.29
C VAL A 228 24.02 10.05 12.58
N LEU A 229 23.67 10.91 13.54
CA LEU A 229 22.29 11.27 13.88
C LEU A 229 21.96 12.67 13.36
N SER A 230 20.72 12.85 12.91
CA SER A 230 20.14 14.18 12.72
C SER A 230 19.96 14.88 14.07
N GLU A 231 19.82 16.20 14.07
CA GLU A 231 19.56 16.97 15.29
C GLU A 231 18.21 16.56 15.91
N GLU A 232 17.20 16.34 15.08
CA GLU A 232 15.87 15.90 15.52
C GLU A 232 15.90 14.49 16.13
N ASP A 233 16.62 13.54 15.52
CA ASP A 233 16.72 12.17 16.06
C ASP A 233 17.52 12.14 17.36
N ASP A 234 18.59 12.95 17.47
CA ASP A 234 19.36 13.04 18.71
C ASP A 234 18.51 13.56 19.88
N ILE A 235 17.76 14.64 19.65
CA ILE A 235 16.85 15.21 20.66
C ILE A 235 15.77 14.19 21.03
N LEU A 236 15.16 13.52 20.06
CA LEU A 236 14.11 12.52 20.32
C LEU A 236 14.65 11.33 21.12
N LEU A 237 15.82 10.80 20.74
CA LEU A 237 16.46 9.69 21.45
C LEU A 237 16.86 10.09 22.88
N ALA A 238 17.39 11.30 23.07
CA ALA A 238 17.74 11.81 24.38
C ALA A 238 16.51 11.90 25.30
N ARG A 239 15.41 12.47 24.79
CA ARG A 239 14.13 12.55 25.53
C ARG A 239 13.55 11.17 25.82
N PHE A 240 13.64 10.25 24.87
CA PHE A 240 13.16 8.87 25.02
C PHE A 240 13.93 8.09 26.08
N LEU A 241 15.26 8.26 26.16
CA LEU A 241 16.09 7.54 27.14
C LEU A 241 15.99 8.12 28.55
N ASP A 242 15.83 9.43 28.68
CA ASP A 242 15.77 10.11 29.98
C ASP A 242 14.73 11.25 29.96
N PRO A 243 13.43 10.92 30.07
CA PRO A 243 12.37 11.91 30.01
C PRO A 243 12.38 12.90 31.19
N GLU A 244 12.93 12.49 32.34
CA GLU A 244 12.99 13.31 33.56
C GLU A 244 13.87 14.57 33.35
N LEU A 245 14.95 14.47 32.58
CA LEU A 245 15.81 15.60 32.24
C LEU A 245 15.11 16.69 31.41
N PHE A 246 13.99 16.35 30.78
CA PHE A 246 13.24 17.24 29.90
C PHE A 246 11.89 17.66 30.50
N GLU A 247 11.62 17.33 31.75
CA GLU A 247 10.41 17.79 32.45
C GLU A 247 10.30 19.32 32.45
N GLY A 248 9.11 19.81 32.07
CA GLY A 248 8.83 21.26 32.00
C GLY A 248 9.42 21.98 30.78
N GLN A 249 10.18 21.27 29.92
CA GLN A 249 10.62 21.83 28.65
C GLN A 249 9.49 21.80 27.61
N PRO A 250 9.51 22.71 26.61
CA PRO A 250 8.59 22.62 25.49
C PRO A 250 8.78 21.30 24.72
N MET A 251 7.72 20.89 24.03
CA MET A 251 7.77 19.76 23.08
C MET A 251 8.81 20.03 22.01
N ALA A 252 9.61 19.03 21.69
CA ALA A 252 10.59 19.12 20.62
C ALA A 252 9.88 19.19 19.25
N PRO A 253 10.50 19.79 18.22
CA PRO A 253 10.04 19.63 16.85
C PRO A 253 9.93 18.15 16.47
N LEU A 254 8.88 17.80 15.72
CA LEU A 254 8.74 16.44 15.19
C LEU A 254 9.82 16.16 14.14
N PRO A 255 10.42 14.96 14.11
CA PRO A 255 11.31 14.56 13.04
C PRO A 255 10.63 14.60 11.67
N SER A 256 11.39 14.96 10.64
CA SER A 256 10.92 14.98 9.25
C SER A 256 11.92 14.23 8.36
N PRO A 257 11.52 13.09 7.75
CA PRO A 257 10.21 12.47 7.82
C PRO A 257 9.92 11.80 9.17
N LEU A 258 8.63 11.70 9.53
CA LEU A 258 8.21 10.98 10.73
C LEU A 258 8.21 9.46 10.45
N THR A 259 9.24 8.76 10.91
CA THR A 259 9.36 7.30 10.73
C THR A 259 8.50 6.51 11.73
N PRO A 260 8.21 5.21 11.49
CA PRO A 260 7.55 4.34 12.46
C PRO A 260 8.28 4.28 13.80
N LEU A 261 9.61 4.26 13.76
CA LEU A 261 10.47 4.26 14.95
C LEU A 261 10.31 5.56 15.73
N SER A 262 10.44 6.70 15.06
CA SER A 262 10.25 8.02 15.69
C SER A 262 8.84 8.16 16.27
N TYR A 263 7.82 7.66 15.57
CA TYR A 263 6.45 7.63 16.06
C TYR A 263 6.30 6.77 17.32
N ARG A 264 6.87 5.55 17.39
CA ARG A 264 6.80 4.73 18.61
C ARG A 264 7.52 5.37 19.79
N MET A 265 8.64 6.06 19.57
CA MET A 265 9.30 6.84 20.62
C MET A 265 8.41 7.98 21.13
N LEU A 266 7.75 8.71 20.24
CA LEU A 266 6.80 9.76 20.62
C LEU A 266 5.56 9.20 21.34
N VAL A 267 5.10 7.99 20.99
CA VAL A 267 4.01 7.31 21.73
C VAL A 267 4.44 7.03 23.17
N ALA A 268 5.66 6.53 23.37
CA ALA A 268 6.21 6.28 24.71
C ALA A 268 6.34 7.55 25.56
N LEU A 269 6.60 8.69 24.91
CA LEU A 269 6.66 10.01 25.54
C LEU A 269 5.28 10.66 25.75
N GLY A 270 4.21 10.11 25.17
CA GLY A 270 2.89 10.76 25.16
C GLY A 270 2.82 12.00 24.27
N GLU A 271 3.78 12.18 23.35
CA GLU A 271 3.91 13.32 22.44
C GLU A 271 3.55 12.98 20.97
N ALA A 272 3.04 11.77 20.72
CA ALA A 272 2.72 11.32 19.37
C ALA A 272 1.63 12.17 18.70
N PRO A 273 1.82 12.58 17.42
CA PRO A 273 0.78 13.27 16.67
C PRO A 273 -0.40 12.33 16.39
N SER A 274 -1.56 12.91 16.08
CA SER A 274 -2.72 12.12 15.65
C SER A 274 -2.43 11.36 14.36
N THR A 275 -2.79 10.07 14.31
CA THR A 275 -2.65 9.24 13.10
C THR A 275 -3.56 9.68 11.95
N THR A 276 -4.52 10.57 12.20
CA THR A 276 -5.50 11.06 11.22
C THR A 276 -4.88 11.81 10.05
N THR A 277 -3.79 12.53 10.29
CA THR A 277 -3.05 13.31 9.27
C THR A 277 -1.82 12.58 8.74
N LEU A 278 -1.46 11.45 9.35
CA LEU A 278 -0.33 10.63 8.95
C LEU A 278 -0.70 9.70 7.77
N PRO A 279 0.31 9.18 7.04
CA PRO A 279 0.11 8.14 6.04
C PRO A 279 -0.72 6.98 6.59
N ILE A 280 -1.51 6.37 5.72
CA ILE A 280 -2.54 5.40 6.13
C ILE A 280 -2.00 4.20 6.92
N ALA A 281 -0.74 3.80 6.68
CA ALA A 281 -0.05 2.76 7.44
C ALA A 281 -0.03 3.04 8.96
N PHE A 282 0.09 4.30 9.39
CA PHE A 282 0.08 4.67 10.81
C PHE A 282 -1.28 4.50 11.48
N ALA A 283 -2.37 4.33 10.72
CA ALA A 283 -3.69 4.10 11.29
C ALA A 283 -3.75 2.79 12.09
N HIS A 284 -2.91 1.80 11.76
CA HIS A 284 -2.82 0.53 12.52
C HIS A 284 -2.41 0.75 13.98
N ALA A 285 -1.55 1.72 14.27
CA ALA A 285 -1.17 2.04 15.65
C ALA A 285 -2.35 2.53 16.51
N ALA A 286 -3.43 3.00 15.89
CA ALA A 286 -4.64 3.40 16.59
C ALA A 286 -5.67 2.26 16.73
N LEU A 287 -5.42 1.07 16.17
CA LEU A 287 -6.29 -0.11 16.31
C LEU A 287 -6.06 -0.88 17.62
N GLU A 288 -4.98 -0.59 18.34
CA GLU A 288 -4.62 -1.27 19.57
C GLU A 288 -5.75 -1.20 20.62
N PRO A 289 -6.00 -2.27 21.40
CA PRO A 289 -7.07 -2.29 22.40
C PRO A 289 -6.98 -1.20 23.48
N VAL A 290 -5.76 -0.71 23.76
CA VAL A 290 -5.50 0.37 24.73
C VAL A 290 -5.97 1.73 24.22
N THR A 291 -6.11 1.89 22.90
CA THR A 291 -6.59 3.11 22.28
C THR A 291 -8.10 3.25 22.47
N GLY A 292 -8.57 4.49 22.70
CA GLY A 292 -9.99 4.78 22.84
C GLY A 292 -10.81 4.33 21.61
N TRP A 293 -11.99 3.76 21.85
CA TRP A 293 -12.80 3.11 20.82
C TRP A 293 -13.14 4.04 19.63
N LYS A 294 -13.39 5.33 19.88
CA LYS A 294 -13.61 6.31 18.80
C LYS A 294 -12.43 6.37 17.81
N ALA A 295 -11.20 6.47 18.32
CA ALA A 295 -10.01 6.54 17.48
C ALA A 295 -9.77 5.21 16.73
N ARG A 296 -10.03 4.07 17.37
CA ARG A 296 -10.01 2.74 16.71
C ARG A 296 -10.98 2.68 15.54
N LEU A 297 -12.21 3.15 15.71
CA LEU A 297 -13.23 3.18 14.66
C LEU A 297 -12.83 4.12 13.50
N GLU A 298 -12.36 5.33 13.81
CA GLU A 298 -11.90 6.29 12.78
C GLU A 298 -10.71 5.74 11.98
N ALA A 299 -9.78 5.05 12.64
CA ALA A 299 -8.67 4.37 11.98
C ALA A 299 -9.15 3.20 11.10
N ALA A 300 -10.06 2.37 11.61
CA ALA A 300 -10.61 1.24 10.87
C ALA A 300 -11.38 1.69 9.62
N GLU A 301 -12.22 2.75 9.72
CA GLU A 301 -12.91 3.32 8.57
C GLU A 301 -11.93 3.81 7.50
N ARG A 302 -10.85 4.50 7.90
CA ARG A 302 -9.81 4.98 6.97
C ARG A 302 -9.10 3.83 6.27
N LEU A 303 -8.74 2.77 7.00
CA LEU A 303 -8.07 1.60 6.45
C LEU A 303 -8.97 0.83 5.48
N VAL A 304 -10.25 0.63 5.81
CA VAL A 304 -11.20 -0.05 4.92
C VAL A 304 -11.36 0.69 3.59
N ARG A 305 -11.46 2.03 3.60
CA ARG A 305 -11.57 2.83 2.36
C ARG A 305 -10.42 2.59 1.38
N THR A 306 -9.24 2.28 1.90
CA THR A 306 -8.02 2.02 1.12
C THR A 306 -7.71 0.53 0.94
N GLY A 307 -8.55 -0.37 1.48
CA GLY A 307 -8.33 -1.82 1.43
C GLY A 307 -7.31 -2.34 2.45
N GLY A 308 -6.68 -1.46 3.24
CA GLY A 308 -5.70 -1.84 4.27
C GLY A 308 -6.28 -2.62 5.45
N LEU A 309 -7.61 -2.68 5.57
CA LEU A 309 -8.34 -3.50 6.54
C LEU A 309 -9.53 -4.17 5.85
N ALA A 310 -9.79 -5.43 6.18
CA ALA A 310 -10.95 -6.14 5.62
C ALA A 310 -12.28 -5.57 6.18
N PRO A 311 -13.35 -5.47 5.37
CA PRO A 311 -14.66 -5.00 5.84
C PRO A 311 -15.21 -5.76 7.05
N THR A 312 -14.96 -7.07 7.11
CA THR A 312 -15.34 -7.94 8.24
C THR A 312 -14.77 -7.45 9.57
N GLN A 313 -13.54 -6.94 9.59
CA GLN A 313 -12.90 -6.43 10.80
C GLN A 313 -13.55 -5.10 11.25
N LEU A 314 -13.86 -4.20 10.32
CA LEU A 314 -14.57 -2.96 10.64
C LEU A 314 -15.95 -3.22 11.24
N PHE A 315 -16.73 -4.12 10.65
CA PHE A 315 -18.08 -4.39 11.17
C PHE A 315 -18.08 -5.21 12.46
N ALA A 316 -17.03 -6.01 12.71
CA ALA A 316 -16.78 -6.56 14.03
C ALA A 316 -16.48 -5.46 15.08
N LEU A 317 -15.69 -4.43 14.71
CA LEU A 317 -15.45 -3.28 15.60
C LEU A 317 -16.72 -2.45 15.86
N TYR A 318 -17.59 -2.31 14.86
CA TYR A 318 -18.86 -1.62 15.01
C TYR A 318 -19.77 -2.33 16.00
N THR A 319 -19.76 -3.67 16.03
CA THR A 319 -20.62 -4.47 16.90
C THR A 319 -20.01 -4.77 18.27
N GLU A 320 -18.76 -4.35 18.54
CA GLU A 320 -18.09 -4.58 19.84
C GLU A 320 -18.87 -4.00 21.02
N ARG A 321 -19.50 -2.83 20.86
CA ARG A 321 -20.19 -2.09 21.93
C ARG A 321 -21.35 -1.27 21.36
N ARG A 322 -22.33 -0.90 22.19
CA ARG A 322 -23.36 0.07 21.77
C ARG A 322 -22.73 1.44 21.49
N ALA A 323 -23.28 2.17 20.52
CA ALA A 323 -22.87 3.53 20.19
C ALA A 323 -22.80 4.40 21.46
N ALA A 324 -21.67 5.11 21.65
CA ALA A 324 -21.39 5.81 22.89
C ALA A 324 -22.04 7.21 22.97
N ALA A 325 -22.43 7.79 21.83
CA ALA A 325 -23.11 9.07 21.74
C ALA A 325 -23.99 9.11 20.47
N SER A 326 -24.54 10.28 20.14
CA SER A 326 -25.22 10.54 18.86
C SER A 326 -24.34 11.38 17.92
N GLY A 327 -24.65 11.33 16.63
CA GLY A 327 -23.99 12.14 15.59
C GLY A 327 -22.74 11.51 14.95
N GLY A 328 -22.58 11.79 13.65
CA GLY A 328 -21.38 11.44 12.86
C GLY A 328 -21.06 9.95 12.91
N LEU A 329 -19.87 9.61 13.43
CA LEU A 329 -19.41 8.22 13.59
C LEU A 329 -20.44 7.33 14.30
N TRP A 330 -21.12 7.86 15.33
CA TRP A 330 -22.02 7.05 16.14
C TRP A 330 -23.35 6.76 15.44
N GLU A 331 -23.77 7.60 14.49
CA GLU A 331 -24.91 7.32 13.62
C GLU A 331 -24.60 6.18 12.65
N ARG A 332 -23.38 6.16 12.08
CA ARG A 332 -22.90 5.03 11.28
C ARG A 332 -22.90 3.72 12.08
N VAL A 333 -22.29 3.74 13.27
CA VAL A 333 -22.23 2.57 14.16
C VAL A 333 -23.64 2.06 14.50
N SER A 334 -24.52 2.93 15.00
CA SER A 334 -25.87 2.52 15.41
C SER A 334 -26.74 2.05 14.24
N SER A 335 -26.62 2.67 13.07
CA SER A 335 -27.39 2.29 11.88
C SER A 335 -26.96 0.91 11.34
N VAL A 336 -25.66 0.62 11.34
CA VAL A 336 -25.16 -0.72 10.97
C VAL A 336 -25.55 -1.77 12.00
N GLN A 337 -25.46 -1.46 13.30
CA GLN A 337 -25.90 -2.37 14.36
C GLN A 337 -27.38 -2.76 14.22
N ALA A 338 -28.24 -1.83 13.80
CA ALA A 338 -29.65 -2.12 13.57
C ALA A 338 -29.84 -3.13 12.42
N VAL A 339 -29.10 -2.96 11.31
CA VAL A 339 -29.12 -3.90 10.19
C VAL A 339 -28.57 -5.28 10.62
N ASP A 340 -27.45 -5.31 11.33
CA ASP A 340 -26.82 -6.54 11.81
C ASP A 340 -27.76 -7.33 12.72
N ALA A 341 -28.39 -6.65 13.70
CA ALA A 341 -29.34 -7.25 14.62
C ALA A 341 -30.58 -7.79 13.89
N ALA A 342 -31.13 -7.06 12.92
CA ALA A 342 -32.26 -7.53 12.13
C ALA A 342 -31.90 -8.77 11.29
N LEU A 343 -30.72 -8.79 10.67
CA LEU A 343 -30.22 -9.93 9.91
C LEU A 343 -29.96 -11.17 10.79
N LEU A 344 -29.47 -10.98 12.02
CA LEU A 344 -29.27 -12.06 13.00
C LEU A 344 -30.60 -12.58 13.56
N GLY A 345 -31.55 -11.68 13.81
CA GLY A 345 -32.89 -12.01 14.30
C GLY A 345 -33.80 -12.62 13.24
N GLY A 346 -33.49 -12.44 11.95
CA GLY A 346 -34.36 -12.84 10.84
C GLY A 346 -35.62 -11.98 10.72
N ASP A 347 -35.53 -10.72 11.16
CA ASP A 347 -36.63 -9.75 11.12
C ASP A 347 -36.53 -8.91 9.84
N ASP A 348 -37.28 -9.30 8.82
CA ASP A 348 -37.27 -8.61 7.53
C ASP A 348 -37.87 -7.20 7.64
N GLU A 349 -38.87 -6.97 8.50
CA GLU A 349 -39.48 -5.65 8.67
C GLU A 349 -38.46 -4.66 9.26
N ALA A 350 -37.81 -5.04 10.36
CA ALA A 350 -36.77 -4.22 10.98
C ALA A 350 -35.56 -4.01 10.06
N LEU A 351 -35.20 -5.02 9.25
CA LEU A 351 -34.10 -4.92 8.29
C LEU A 351 -34.36 -3.83 7.25
N TRP A 352 -35.55 -3.85 6.63
CA TRP A 352 -35.90 -2.93 5.55
C TRP A 352 -36.24 -1.52 6.05
N GLU A 353 -36.56 -1.35 7.34
CA GLU A 353 -36.62 -0.05 8.00
C GLU A 353 -35.20 0.51 8.28
N ALA A 354 -34.26 -0.33 8.70
CA ALA A 354 -32.91 0.09 9.08
C ALA A 354 -31.99 0.39 7.88
N LEU A 355 -32.12 -0.38 6.79
CA LEU A 355 -31.19 -0.33 5.66
C LEU A 355 -31.04 1.06 5.01
N PRO A 356 -32.11 1.84 4.73
CA PRO A 356 -31.98 3.18 4.15
C PRO A 356 -31.22 4.17 5.02
N ARG A 357 -31.31 4.04 6.35
CA ARG A 357 -30.53 4.87 7.27
C ARG A 357 -29.06 4.48 7.22
N ALA A 358 -28.75 3.19 7.28
CA ALA A 358 -27.38 2.69 7.17
C ALA A 358 -26.72 3.14 5.85
N ALA A 359 -27.45 3.04 4.74
CA ALA A 359 -26.97 3.46 3.43
C ALA A 359 -26.55 4.94 3.41
N ARG A 360 -27.45 5.85 3.83
CA ARG A 360 -27.16 7.29 3.86
C ARG A 360 -25.96 7.65 4.74
N GLU A 361 -25.88 7.05 5.93
CA GLU A 361 -24.78 7.32 6.86
C GLU A 361 -23.43 6.81 6.34
N LEU A 362 -23.41 5.71 5.59
CA LEU A 362 -22.20 5.11 5.04
C LEU A 362 -21.77 5.75 3.71
N ASP A 363 -22.70 6.25 2.91
CA ASP A 363 -22.41 6.96 1.64
C ASP A 363 -21.60 8.22 1.90
N GLY A 364 -22.00 9.03 2.89
CA GLY A 364 -21.22 10.22 3.31
C GLY A 364 -19.80 9.89 3.79
N GLY A 365 -19.54 8.62 4.12
CA GLY A 365 -18.23 8.10 4.49
C GLY A 365 -17.52 7.31 3.41
N ARG A 366 -18.06 7.10 2.20
CA ARG A 366 -17.52 6.14 1.21
C ARG A 366 -17.29 4.74 1.80
N LEU A 367 -18.17 4.29 2.69
CA LEU A 367 -18.10 2.99 3.37
C LEU A 367 -19.18 2.02 2.90
N PHE A 368 -20.10 2.48 2.04
CA PHE A 368 -21.21 1.66 1.58
C PHE A 368 -20.74 0.45 0.77
N GLU A 369 -19.69 0.58 -0.04
CA GLU A 369 -19.11 -0.55 -0.77
C GLU A 369 -18.57 -1.63 0.19
N ALA A 370 -17.85 -1.23 1.24
CA ALA A 370 -17.40 -2.17 2.26
C ALA A 370 -18.57 -2.86 2.97
N PHE A 371 -19.64 -2.10 3.27
CA PHE A 371 -20.88 -2.65 3.81
C PHE A 371 -21.51 -3.66 2.86
N ALA A 372 -21.58 -3.35 1.56
CA ALA A 372 -22.08 -4.24 0.54
C ALA A 372 -21.25 -5.53 0.45
N GLN A 373 -19.93 -5.44 0.49
CA GLN A 373 -19.05 -6.62 0.51
C GLN A 373 -19.33 -7.53 1.72
N HIS A 374 -19.64 -6.97 2.89
CA HIS A 374 -19.89 -7.76 4.09
C HIS A 374 -21.33 -8.28 4.19
N TYR A 375 -22.32 -7.44 3.94
CA TYR A 375 -23.75 -7.74 4.16
C TYR A 375 -24.52 -8.11 2.88
N GLY A 376 -24.03 -7.74 1.70
CA GLY A 376 -24.66 -7.96 0.40
C GLY A 376 -25.10 -9.41 0.15
N PRO A 377 -24.24 -10.42 0.37
CA PRO A 377 -24.63 -11.82 0.19
C PRO A 377 -25.82 -12.23 1.08
N ARG A 378 -25.85 -11.78 2.34
CA ARG A 378 -26.96 -12.04 3.27
C ARG A 378 -28.23 -11.26 2.91
N LEU A 379 -28.09 -10.08 2.30
CA LEU A 379 -29.23 -9.29 1.80
C LEU A 379 -29.85 -9.92 0.54
N ALA A 380 -29.06 -10.59 -0.29
CA ALA A 380 -29.54 -11.27 -1.49
C ALA A 380 -30.54 -12.40 -1.19
N GLU A 381 -30.42 -13.02 -0.01
CA GLU A 381 -31.26 -14.13 0.44
C GLU A 381 -32.61 -13.68 1.06
N ARG A 382 -32.82 -12.36 1.25
CA ARG A 382 -33.98 -11.84 1.97
C ARG A 382 -35.13 -11.44 1.03
N PRO A 383 -36.40 -11.66 1.44
CA PRO A 383 -37.55 -11.13 0.72
C PRO A 383 -37.53 -9.60 0.74
N VAL A 384 -37.48 -8.96 -0.43
CA VAL A 384 -37.35 -7.50 -0.53
C VAL A 384 -38.68 -6.82 -0.89
N PRO A 385 -39.12 -5.79 -0.12
CA PRO A 385 -40.22 -4.92 -0.51
C PRO A 385 -39.92 -4.20 -1.83
N LYS A 386 -40.93 -3.99 -2.67
CA LYS A 386 -40.75 -3.33 -3.98
C LYS A 386 -40.08 -1.96 -3.88
N THR A 387 -40.33 -1.23 -2.80
CA THR A 387 -39.79 0.10 -2.51
C THR A 387 -38.30 0.08 -2.13
N GLN A 388 -37.79 -1.04 -1.61
CA GLN A 388 -36.39 -1.20 -1.20
C GLN A 388 -35.55 -1.96 -2.24
N ALA A 389 -36.16 -2.38 -3.35
CA ALA A 389 -35.49 -3.21 -4.36
C ALA A 389 -34.23 -2.55 -4.92
N GLN A 390 -34.25 -1.24 -5.20
CA GLN A 390 -33.07 -0.52 -5.72
C GLN A 390 -31.91 -0.52 -4.73
N LEU A 391 -32.19 -0.22 -3.46
CA LEU A 391 -31.14 -0.18 -2.43
C LEU A 391 -30.58 -1.60 -2.14
N ARG A 392 -31.44 -2.62 -2.14
CA ARG A 392 -31.02 -4.03 -2.07
C ARG A 392 -30.14 -4.38 -3.26
N ASP A 393 -30.59 -4.08 -4.48
CA ASP A 393 -29.87 -4.39 -5.71
C ASP A 393 -28.49 -3.72 -5.70
N ARG A 394 -28.40 -2.44 -5.29
CA ARG A 394 -27.12 -1.72 -5.11
C ARG A 394 -26.18 -2.44 -4.15
N ALA A 395 -26.65 -2.79 -2.95
CA ALA A 395 -25.84 -3.49 -1.95
C ALA A 395 -25.40 -4.89 -2.41
N VAL A 396 -26.23 -5.59 -3.19
CA VAL A 396 -25.91 -6.93 -3.67
C VAL A 396 -24.96 -6.89 -4.87
N LEU A 397 -25.14 -5.96 -5.80
CA LEU A 397 -24.30 -5.77 -6.98
C LEU A 397 -22.88 -5.30 -6.64
N LEU A 398 -22.70 -4.61 -5.52
CA LEU A 398 -21.39 -4.24 -4.98
C LEU A 398 -20.73 -5.35 -4.13
N SER A 399 -21.23 -6.58 -4.21
CA SER A 399 -20.74 -7.71 -3.41
C SER A 399 -20.42 -8.93 -4.29
N SER A 400 -19.83 -9.96 -3.68
CA SER A 400 -19.56 -11.23 -4.35
C SER A 400 -20.82 -11.95 -4.86
N ALA A 401 -22.02 -11.54 -4.42
CA ALA A 401 -23.29 -12.11 -4.86
C ALA A 401 -23.84 -11.50 -6.16
N ALA A 402 -23.17 -10.51 -6.75
CA ALA A 402 -23.66 -9.76 -7.91
C ALA A 402 -24.11 -10.65 -9.07
N GLU A 403 -23.26 -11.57 -9.52
CA GLU A 403 -23.54 -12.47 -10.64
C GLU A 403 -24.73 -13.39 -10.37
N THR A 404 -24.77 -14.00 -9.17
CA THR A 404 -25.87 -14.90 -8.77
C THR A 404 -27.19 -14.15 -8.62
N ALA A 405 -27.15 -12.91 -8.16
CA ALA A 405 -28.34 -12.10 -7.93
C ALA A 405 -28.85 -11.38 -9.18
N ALA A 406 -28.03 -11.27 -10.24
CA ALA A 406 -28.35 -10.55 -11.46
C ALA A 406 -29.72 -10.88 -12.08
N PRO A 407 -30.20 -12.15 -12.12
CA PRO A 407 -31.55 -12.46 -12.63
C PRO A 407 -32.70 -11.81 -11.84
N SER A 408 -32.44 -11.40 -10.59
CA SER A 408 -33.42 -10.76 -9.69
C SER A 408 -33.31 -9.23 -9.66
N VAL A 409 -32.31 -8.66 -10.35
CA VAL A 409 -32.07 -7.22 -10.44
C VAL A 409 -33.02 -6.62 -11.46
N LYS A 410 -33.67 -5.51 -11.09
CA LYS A 410 -34.68 -4.88 -11.97
C LYS A 410 -34.08 -4.12 -13.13
N ASP A 411 -32.91 -3.51 -12.91
CA ASP A 411 -32.21 -2.77 -13.93
C ASP A 411 -31.51 -3.73 -14.92
N PRO A 412 -31.98 -3.82 -16.18
CA PRO A 412 -31.41 -4.74 -17.15
C PRO A 412 -29.96 -4.38 -17.54
N TYR A 413 -29.58 -3.10 -17.42
CA TYR A 413 -28.24 -2.63 -17.70
C TYR A 413 -27.26 -3.16 -16.65
N LEU A 414 -27.57 -2.96 -15.36
CA LEU A 414 -26.75 -3.47 -14.26
C LEU A 414 -26.73 -5.00 -14.18
N ALA A 415 -27.87 -5.65 -14.42
CA ALA A 415 -27.97 -7.10 -14.45
C ALA A 415 -27.08 -7.72 -15.55
N ALA A 416 -27.04 -7.10 -16.74
CA ALA A 416 -26.19 -7.54 -17.83
C ALA A 416 -24.70 -7.43 -17.47
N ILE A 417 -24.27 -6.30 -16.89
CA ILE A 417 -22.88 -6.13 -16.42
C ILE A 417 -22.51 -7.20 -15.40
N ALA A 418 -23.39 -7.45 -14.41
CA ALA A 418 -23.15 -8.46 -13.39
C ALA A 418 -22.97 -9.88 -13.97
N GLN A 419 -23.57 -10.17 -15.12
CA GLN A 419 -23.42 -11.44 -15.84
C GLN A 419 -22.30 -11.42 -16.91
N GLY A 420 -21.63 -10.28 -17.14
CA GLY A 420 -20.65 -10.13 -18.21
C GLY A 420 -21.25 -10.06 -19.62
N LEU A 421 -22.55 -9.74 -19.69
CA LEU A 421 -23.28 -9.60 -20.95
C LEU A 421 -23.28 -8.15 -21.43
N PRO A 422 -23.43 -7.90 -22.75
CA PRO A 422 -23.54 -6.55 -23.29
C PRO A 422 -24.77 -5.84 -22.70
N PRO A 423 -24.59 -4.75 -21.93
CA PRO A 423 -25.70 -4.08 -21.29
C PRO A 423 -26.43 -3.17 -22.29
N VAL A 424 -27.75 -3.04 -22.11
CA VAL A 424 -28.64 -2.25 -22.99
C VAL A 424 -29.56 -1.37 -22.16
N GLY A 425 -29.94 -0.21 -22.71
CA GLY A 425 -30.93 0.67 -22.10
C GLY A 425 -30.45 1.46 -20.88
N GLY A 426 -29.14 1.65 -20.73
CA GLY A 426 -28.58 2.56 -19.73
C GLY A 426 -28.81 4.04 -20.08
N PRO A 427 -28.59 4.95 -19.11
CA PRO A 427 -28.54 6.39 -19.35
C PRO A 427 -27.66 6.81 -20.54
N ASP A 428 -28.06 7.89 -21.22
CA ASP A 428 -27.32 8.47 -22.34
C ASP A 428 -26.20 9.39 -21.82
N ASP A 429 -25.22 8.79 -21.15
CA ASP A 429 -23.98 9.46 -20.74
C ASP A 429 -22.73 8.69 -21.18
N ALA A 430 -21.60 9.38 -21.11
CA ALA A 430 -20.33 8.89 -21.62
C ALA A 430 -19.83 7.65 -20.84
N LEU A 431 -20.04 7.59 -19.52
CA LEU A 431 -19.57 6.47 -18.70
C LEU A 431 -20.38 5.20 -19.00
N HIS A 432 -21.71 5.30 -19.07
CA HIS A 432 -22.55 4.18 -19.47
C HIS A 432 -22.23 3.71 -20.89
N SER A 433 -22.04 4.63 -21.83
CA SER A 433 -21.66 4.28 -23.20
C SER A 433 -20.30 3.56 -23.28
N ALA A 434 -19.31 4.03 -22.52
CA ALA A 434 -17.98 3.41 -22.43
C ALA A 434 -18.03 1.99 -21.85
N ILE A 435 -18.75 1.82 -20.73
CA ILE A 435 -18.93 0.50 -20.10
C ILE A 435 -19.67 -0.42 -21.07
N ALA A 436 -20.77 0.02 -21.68
CA ALA A 436 -21.51 -0.80 -22.66
C ALA A 436 -20.65 -1.23 -23.84
N SER A 437 -19.72 -0.38 -24.29
CA SER A 437 -18.76 -0.68 -25.36
C SER A 437 -17.76 -1.74 -24.93
N ALA A 438 -17.19 -1.62 -23.72
CA ALA A 438 -16.27 -2.63 -23.17
C ALA A 438 -16.92 -4.01 -22.98
N PHE A 439 -18.23 -4.05 -22.78
CA PHE A 439 -19.00 -5.28 -22.59
C PHE A 439 -19.49 -5.95 -23.88
N GLN A 440 -19.24 -5.37 -25.07
CA GLN A 440 -19.64 -5.98 -26.34
C GLN A 440 -18.95 -7.33 -26.60
N PRO A 441 -19.57 -8.25 -27.36
CA PRO A 441 -18.98 -9.58 -27.64
C PRO A 441 -17.69 -9.51 -28.46
N SER A 442 -17.53 -8.48 -29.28
CA SER A 442 -16.29 -8.18 -30.01
C SER A 442 -15.18 -7.63 -29.12
N GLY A 443 -15.48 -7.32 -27.86
CA GLY A 443 -14.68 -6.42 -27.02
C GLY A 443 -14.86 -4.95 -27.42
N GLY A 444 -14.56 -4.05 -26.49
CA GLY A 444 -14.37 -2.63 -26.78
C GLY A 444 -13.01 -2.37 -27.43
N ALA A 445 -12.72 -1.11 -27.74
CA ALA A 445 -11.46 -0.75 -28.39
C ALA A 445 -10.28 -0.96 -27.43
N VAL A 446 -9.36 -1.86 -27.78
CA VAL A 446 -8.07 -2.01 -27.09
C VAL A 446 -7.04 -1.20 -27.88
N PRO A 447 -6.34 -0.22 -27.26
CA PRO A 447 -5.34 0.56 -27.97
C PRO A 447 -4.19 -0.32 -28.49
N ASP A 448 -3.65 0.00 -29.67
CA ASP A 448 -2.58 -0.77 -30.34
C ASP A 448 -1.35 -0.98 -29.45
N THR A 449 -1.08 -0.05 -28.53
CA THR A 449 0.00 -0.16 -27.54
C THR A 449 -0.21 -1.34 -26.60
N PHE A 450 -1.44 -1.59 -26.14
CA PHE A 450 -1.77 -2.73 -25.29
C PHE A 450 -1.82 -4.04 -26.08
N GLU A 451 -2.30 -4.02 -27.32
CA GLU A 451 -2.23 -5.19 -28.22
C GLU A 451 -0.79 -5.68 -28.38
N ALA A 452 0.15 -4.75 -28.58
CA ALA A 452 1.56 -5.08 -28.69
C ALA A 452 2.12 -5.71 -27.41
N LEU A 453 1.74 -5.21 -26.22
CA LEU A 453 2.15 -5.78 -24.93
C LEU A 453 1.64 -7.20 -24.73
N ILE A 454 0.36 -7.45 -25.06
CA ILE A 454 -0.27 -8.77 -24.96
C ILE A 454 0.43 -9.75 -25.91
N ALA A 455 0.68 -9.34 -27.16
CA ALA A 455 1.38 -10.18 -28.14
C ALA A 455 2.82 -10.51 -27.74
N GLN A 456 3.46 -9.65 -26.94
CA GLN A 456 4.80 -9.86 -26.38
C GLN A 456 4.80 -10.70 -25.10
N GLY A 457 3.63 -11.14 -24.60
CA GLY A 457 3.53 -11.89 -23.34
C GLY A 457 3.76 -11.04 -22.08
N ARG A 458 3.67 -9.71 -22.17
CA ARG A 458 3.87 -8.78 -21.03
C ARG A 458 2.58 -8.61 -20.22
N LEU A 459 2.02 -9.71 -19.73
CA LEU A 459 0.69 -9.73 -19.11
C LEU A 459 0.61 -8.85 -17.86
N GLY A 460 1.59 -8.98 -16.94
CA GLY A 460 1.61 -8.21 -15.70
C GLY A 460 1.72 -6.71 -15.93
N GLU A 461 2.57 -6.28 -16.86
CA GLU A 461 2.62 -4.87 -17.26
C GLU A 461 1.31 -4.38 -17.87
N THR A 462 0.71 -5.17 -18.75
CA THR A 462 -0.56 -4.84 -19.40
C THR A 462 -1.63 -4.58 -18.33
N VAL A 463 -1.77 -5.48 -17.35
CA VAL A 463 -2.73 -5.34 -16.25
C VAL A 463 -2.43 -4.13 -15.37
N LEU A 464 -1.18 -3.94 -14.95
CA LEU A 464 -0.80 -2.79 -14.11
C LEU A 464 -1.08 -1.45 -14.81
N ARG A 465 -0.82 -1.36 -16.12
CA ARG A 465 -1.16 -0.18 -16.93
C ARG A 465 -2.67 0.00 -17.05
N SER A 466 -3.46 -1.07 -17.22
CA SER A 466 -4.92 -0.98 -17.21
C SER A 466 -5.46 -0.50 -15.86
N LEU A 467 -4.87 -0.94 -14.74
CA LEU A 467 -5.21 -0.41 -13.42
C LEU A 467 -4.85 1.07 -13.29
N ALA A 468 -3.73 1.50 -13.87
CA ALA A 468 -3.32 2.90 -13.86
C ALA A 468 -4.32 3.81 -14.62
N LEU A 469 -4.97 3.33 -15.68
CA LEU A 469 -6.06 4.07 -16.37
C LEU A 469 -7.27 4.31 -15.45
N LEU A 470 -7.51 3.43 -14.49
CA LEU A 470 -8.60 3.54 -13.50
C LEU A 470 -8.19 4.32 -12.24
N ASN A 471 -6.93 4.74 -12.13
CA ASN A 471 -6.36 5.32 -10.91
C ASN A 471 -6.68 6.81 -10.75
N ALA A 472 -7.98 7.12 -10.71
CA ALA A 472 -8.52 8.46 -10.52
C ALA A 472 -9.87 8.38 -9.80
N ILE A 473 -10.24 9.45 -9.06
CA ILE A 473 -11.53 9.52 -8.36
C ILE A 473 -12.70 9.40 -9.34
N ASN A 474 -12.59 10.03 -10.51
CA ASN A 474 -13.52 9.93 -11.62
C ASN A 474 -12.69 9.67 -12.89
N PRO A 475 -12.44 8.40 -13.25
CA PRO A 475 -11.65 8.10 -14.45
C PRO A 475 -12.36 8.55 -15.71
N ASP A 476 -11.59 8.89 -16.75
CA ASP A 476 -12.14 9.27 -18.05
C ASP A 476 -12.92 8.09 -18.67
N PRO A 477 -14.10 8.29 -19.26
CA PRO A 477 -14.86 7.20 -19.86
C PRO A 477 -14.08 6.40 -20.92
N GLY A 478 -13.21 7.03 -21.71
CA GLY A 478 -12.37 6.32 -22.67
C GLY A 478 -11.33 5.41 -22.00
N ASP A 479 -10.74 5.88 -20.90
CA ASP A 479 -9.84 5.10 -20.06
C ASP A 479 -10.56 3.93 -19.39
N VAL A 480 -11.81 4.13 -18.95
CA VAL A 480 -12.68 3.07 -18.42
C VAL A 480 -12.98 2.01 -19.48
N GLU A 481 -13.38 2.41 -20.69
CA GLU A 481 -13.64 1.47 -21.79
C GLU A 481 -12.40 0.62 -22.08
N ALA A 482 -11.24 1.27 -22.25
CA ALA A 482 -9.99 0.60 -22.55
C ALA A 482 -9.60 -0.38 -21.43
N ALA A 483 -9.57 0.09 -20.18
CA ALA A 483 -9.18 -0.72 -19.03
C ALA A 483 -10.07 -1.96 -18.87
N LEU A 484 -11.41 -1.79 -18.91
CA LEU A 484 -12.34 -2.89 -18.79
C LEU A 484 -12.21 -3.88 -19.97
N SER A 485 -12.08 -3.37 -21.21
CA SER A 485 -11.89 -4.22 -22.39
C SER A 485 -10.63 -5.08 -22.29
N ILE A 486 -9.52 -4.49 -21.84
CA ILE A 486 -8.24 -5.19 -21.66
C ILE A 486 -8.37 -6.25 -20.55
N LEU A 487 -8.92 -5.89 -19.39
CA LEU A 487 -9.08 -6.83 -18.28
C LEU A 487 -9.93 -8.04 -18.67
N ARG A 488 -11.05 -7.83 -19.36
CA ARG A 488 -11.91 -8.92 -19.86
C ARG A 488 -11.17 -9.81 -20.85
N ARG A 489 -10.44 -9.21 -21.79
CA ARG A 489 -9.65 -9.95 -22.78
C ARG A 489 -8.57 -10.82 -22.15
N LEU A 490 -7.99 -10.37 -21.05
CA LEU A 490 -7.00 -11.11 -20.27
C LEU A 490 -7.60 -12.14 -19.30
N GLY A 491 -8.93 -12.28 -19.25
CA GLY A 491 -9.63 -13.24 -18.39
C GLY A 491 -9.98 -12.73 -16.99
N PHE A 492 -9.74 -11.46 -16.67
CA PHE A 492 -10.14 -10.82 -15.41
C PHE A 492 -11.61 -10.36 -15.44
N GLU A 493 -12.51 -11.23 -15.91
CA GLU A 493 -13.93 -10.91 -16.11
C GLU A 493 -14.60 -10.47 -14.81
N SER A 494 -14.38 -11.20 -13.71
CA SER A 494 -14.96 -10.85 -12.41
C SER A 494 -14.51 -9.47 -11.91
N SER A 495 -13.22 -9.15 -12.04
CA SER A 495 -12.70 -7.84 -11.66
C SER A 495 -13.24 -6.73 -12.56
N ALA A 496 -13.37 -6.96 -13.87
CA ALA A 496 -13.93 -5.99 -14.80
C ALA A 496 -15.42 -5.71 -14.50
N ARG A 497 -16.23 -6.76 -14.28
CA ARG A 497 -17.65 -6.63 -13.90
C ARG A 497 -17.81 -5.86 -12.59
N ALA A 498 -17.09 -6.28 -11.55
CA ALA A 498 -17.16 -5.64 -10.24
C ALA A 498 -16.70 -4.17 -10.31
N THR A 499 -15.62 -3.87 -11.06
CA THR A 499 -15.15 -2.49 -11.25
C THR A 499 -16.19 -1.63 -11.96
N ALA A 500 -16.81 -2.14 -13.03
CA ALA A 500 -17.86 -1.41 -13.74
C ALA A 500 -19.07 -1.12 -12.82
N LEU A 501 -19.52 -2.10 -12.04
CA LEU A 501 -20.60 -1.92 -11.06
C LEU A 501 -20.20 -0.93 -9.96
N SER A 502 -18.96 -0.99 -9.46
CA SER A 502 -18.43 -0.06 -8.46
C SER A 502 -18.45 1.38 -8.99
N LEU A 503 -17.97 1.62 -10.21
CA LEU A 503 -17.97 2.95 -10.84
C LEU A 503 -19.39 3.52 -11.02
N LEU A 504 -20.37 2.67 -11.35
CA LEU A 504 -21.77 3.09 -11.54
C LEU A 504 -22.52 3.31 -10.22
N LEU A 505 -22.19 2.57 -9.17
CA LEU A 505 -22.95 2.52 -7.91
C LEU A 505 -22.23 3.19 -6.73
N ALA A 506 -21.04 3.78 -6.97
CA ALA A 506 -20.18 4.40 -5.97
C ALA A 506 -20.90 5.54 -5.21
N ASN A 507 -21.76 6.29 -5.88
CA ASN A 507 -22.60 7.31 -5.26
C ASN A 507 -24.05 6.82 -5.25
N GLY A 508 -24.68 6.80 -4.08
CA GLY A 508 -26.13 6.61 -4.03
C GLY A 508 -26.79 7.73 -4.83
N GLU A 509 -27.67 7.39 -5.76
CA GLU A 509 -28.54 8.38 -6.38
C GLU A 509 -29.30 9.10 -5.25
N GLU A 510 -29.14 10.43 -5.14
CA GLU A 510 -29.88 11.27 -4.20
C GLU A 510 -31.39 11.33 -4.53
#